data_AF-T0N2E9-F1
#
_entry.id   AF-T0N2E9-F1
#
_cell.length_a   1.000
_cell.length_b   1.000
_cell.length_c   1.000
_cell.angle_alpha   90.00
_cell.angle_beta   90.00
_cell.angle_gamma   90.00
#
_symmetry.space_group_name_H-M   'P 1'
#
loop_
_entity.id
_entity.type
_entity.pdbx_description
1 polymer ?
#
loop_
_entity_poly.entity_id
_entity_poly.type
_entity_poly.pdbx_seq_one_letter_code
_entity_poly.pdbx_strand_id
1 'polypeptide(L)' 'MSIFEGMSNLEIIKLLAPLIIIQLGLVVFTLFRLVKDKVRYLPKWGWALVILFINLIGPIMYLIIGRERD' A
#
# COMPACT_ATOMS: atom_id res chain seq x y z
N MET A 1 -5.64 -23.62 -22.12
CA MET A 1 -6.60 -23.61 -21.01
C MET A 1 -6.06 -22.68 -19.94
N SER A 2 -6.35 -21.38 -20.05
CA SER A 2 -5.97 -20.44 -18.99
C SER A 2 -7.00 -20.55 -17.86
N ILE A 3 -6.58 -20.44 -16.60
CA ILE A 3 -7.45 -20.54 -15.40
C ILE A 3 -8.59 -19.49 -15.44
N PHE A 4 -8.48 -18.50 -16.31
CA PHE A 4 -9.40 -17.38 -16.45
C PHE A 4 -10.33 -17.49 -17.68
N GLU A 5 -10.19 -18.52 -18.52
CA GLU A 5 -11.06 -18.73 -19.67
C GLU A 5 -12.50 -19.08 -19.22
N GLY A 6 -13.42 -18.14 -19.40
CA GLY A 6 -14.85 -18.28 -19.08
C GLY A 6 -15.35 -17.40 -17.93
N MET A 7 -14.45 -16.75 -17.18
CA MET A 7 -14.86 -15.81 -16.13
C MET A 7 -15.20 -14.43 -16.71
N SER A 8 -16.29 -13.85 -16.22
CA SER A 8 -16.65 -12.47 -16.56
C SER A 8 -15.70 -11.48 -15.88
N ASN A 9 -15.56 -10.27 -16.45
CA ASN A 9 -14.73 -9.21 -15.85
C ASN A 9 -15.10 -8.92 -14.39
N LEU A 10 -16.37 -9.09 -14.02
CA LEU A 10 -16.86 -8.89 -12.65
C LEU A 10 -16.36 -9.95 -11.67
N GLU A 11 -16.22 -11.20 -12.11
CA GLU A 11 -15.72 -12.29 -11.26
C GLU A 11 -14.23 -12.12 -10.98
N ILE A 12 -13.46 -11.68 -11.97
CA ILE A 12 -12.04 -11.35 -11.80
C ILE A 12 -11.87 -10.22 -10.78
N ILE A 13 -12.71 -9.17 -10.86
CA ILE A 13 -12.68 -8.07 -9.88
C ILE A 13 -13.06 -8.57 -8.48
N LYS A 14 -14.07 -9.42 -8.34
CA LYS A 14 -14.46 -9.99 -7.04
C LYS A 14 -13.34 -10.83 -6.41
N LEU A 15 -12.58 -11.56 -7.23
CA LEU A 15 -11.43 -12.33 -6.77
C LEU A 15 -10.30 -11.43 -6.26
N LEU A 16 -10.05 -10.31 -6.95
CA LEU A 16 -9.00 -9.34 -6.59
C LEU A 16 -9.45 -8.33 -5.52
N ALA A 17 -10.76 -8.16 -5.30
CA ALA A 17 -11.34 -7.22 -4.34
C ALA A 17 -10.69 -7.25 -2.95
N PRO A 18 -10.51 -8.42 -2.28
CA PRO A 18 -9.87 -8.44 -0.96
C PRO A 18 -8.43 -7.92 -0.99
N LEU A 19 -7.67 -8.26 -2.03
CA LEU A 19 -6.29 -7.78 -2.18
C LEU A 19 -6.26 -6.25 -2.36
N ILE A 20 -7.16 -5.71 -3.20
CA ILE A 20 -7.28 -4.27 -3.44
C ILE A 20 -7.69 -3.54 -2.15
N ILE A 21 -8.65 -4.08 -1.39
CA ILE A 21 -9.11 -3.48 -0.13
C ILE A 21 -7.97 -3.43 0.88
N ILE A 22 -7.22 -4.52 1.05
CA ILE A 22 -6.07 -4.56 1.97
C ILE A 22 -4.99 -3.58 1.52
N GLN A 23 -4.69 -3.54 0.22
CA GLN A 23 -3.68 -2.64 -0.32
C GLN A 23 -4.06 -1.17 -0.12
N LEU A 24 -5.29 -0.78 -0.45
CA LEU A 24 -5.78 0.58 -0.24
C LEU A 24 -5.85 0.95 1.24
N GLY A 25 -6.34 0.03 2.08
CA GLY A 25 -6.37 0.22 3.53
C GLY A 25 -4.99 0.45 4.11
N LEU A 26 -3.99 -0.32 3.68
CA LEU A 26 -2.61 -0.18 4.09
C LEU A 26 -2.02 1.16 3.65
N VAL A 27 -2.23 1.57 2.40
CA VAL A 27 -1.75 2.86 1.87
C VAL A 27 -2.35 4.01 2.66
N VAL A 28 -3.68 4.04 2.84
CA VAL A 28 -4.39 5.10 3.57
C VAL A 28 -3.92 5.16 5.03
N PHE A 29 -3.86 4.00 5.70
CA PHE A 29 -3.37 3.91 7.08
C PHE A 29 -1.94 4.46 7.21
N THR A 30 -1.08 4.12 6.25
CA THR A 30 0.33 4.50 6.29
C THR A 30 0.53 5.97 5.98
N LEU A 31 -0.20 6.53 5.01
CA LEU A 31 -0.19 7.97 4.72
C LEU A 31 -0.74 8.79 5.89
N PHE A 32 -1.78 8.30 6.56
CA PHE A 32 -2.29 8.95 7.77
C PHE A 32 -1.24 9.00 8.88
N ARG A 33 -0.52 7.89 9.09
CA ARG A 33 0.62 7.85 10.00
C ARG A 33 1.78 8.73 9.55
N LEU A 34 2.05 8.83 8.26
CA LEU A 34 3.09 9.70 7.71
C LEU A 34 2.91 11.17 8.08
N VAL A 35 1.66 11.63 8.14
CA VAL A 35 1.36 13.00 8.55
C VAL A 35 1.63 13.20 10.06
N LYS A 36 1.28 12.22 10.89
CA LYS A 36 1.38 12.29 12.36
C LYS A 36 2.76 12.01 12.92
N ASP A 37 3.42 10.98 12.41
CA ASP A 37 4.69 10.48 12.96
C ASP A 37 5.86 11.35 12.48
N LYS A 38 6.95 11.32 13.24
CA LYS A 38 8.25 11.82 12.76
C LYS A 38 8.85 10.79 11.81
N VAL A 39 9.40 11.30 10.71
CA VAL A 39 9.95 10.48 9.63
C VAL A 39 11.46 10.41 9.71
N ARG A 40 12.02 9.25 9.35
CA ARG A 40 13.46 8.99 9.31
C ARG A 40 13.92 8.71 7.88
N TYR A 41 15.19 8.99 7.57
CA TYR A 41 15.88 8.77 6.28
C TYR A 41 15.42 9.64 5.10
N LEU A 42 14.12 9.91 4.95
CA LEU A 42 13.55 10.72 3.89
C LEU A 42 12.58 11.75 4.46
N PRO A 43 12.42 12.91 3.78
CA PRO A 43 11.38 13.87 4.12
C PRO A 43 9.98 13.28 3.90
N LYS A 44 8.94 13.87 4.53
CA LYS A 44 7.56 13.35 4.46
C LYS A 44 7.08 13.14 3.02
N TRP A 45 7.37 14.08 2.11
CA TRP A 45 6.98 13.96 0.71
C TRP A 45 7.70 12.79 -0.02
N GLY A 46 8.95 12.51 0.33
CA GLY A 46 9.72 11.39 -0.23
C GLY A 46 9.11 10.05 0.18
N TRP A 47 8.71 9.91 1.43
CA TRP A 47 8.00 8.73 1.90
C TRP A 47 6.62 8.58 1.26
N ALA A 48 5.89 9.68 1.02
CA ALA A 48 4.62 9.62 0.30
C ALA A 48 4.79 9.04 -1.11
N LEU A 49 5.83 9.44 -1.84
CA LEU A 49 6.17 8.85 -3.14
C LEU A 49 6.48 7.34 -3.00
N VAL A 50 7.31 6.95 -2.05
CA VAL A 50 7.64 5.53 -1.84
C VAL A 50 6.38 4.69 -1.58
N ILE A 51 5.47 5.18 -0.72
CA ILE A 51 4.22 4.50 -0.38
C ILE A 51 3.31 4.34 -1.62
N LEU A 52 3.24 5.36 -2.48
CA LEU A 52 2.36 5.35 -3.65
C LEU A 52 2.93 4.55 -4.84
N PHE A 53 4.25 4.58 -5.05
CA PHE A 53 4.88 4.01 -6.25
C PHE A 53 5.40 2.59 -6.05
N ILE A 54 5.65 2.14 -4.81
CA ILE A 54 6.22 0.80 -4.53
C ILE A 54 5.14 -0.18 -4.00
N ASN A 55 3.87 0.05 -4.34
CA ASN A 55 2.73 -0.83 -4.04
C ASN A 55 2.68 -1.30 -2.57
N LEU A 56 2.71 -2.60 -2.28
CA LEU A 56 2.69 -3.13 -0.91
C LEU A 56 4.01 -2.87 -0.16
N ILE A 57 5.13 -2.84 -0.89
CA ILE A 57 6.47 -2.75 -0.28
C ILE A 57 6.69 -1.34 0.29
N GLY A 58 6.24 -0.29 -0.38
CA GLY A 58 6.39 1.10 0.08
C GLY A 58 5.79 1.37 1.47
N PRO A 59 4.49 1.09 1.69
CA PRO A 59 3.83 1.21 2.99
C PRO A 59 4.52 0.36 4.08
N ILE A 60 4.86 -0.88 3.76
CA ILE A 60 5.55 -1.79 4.70
C ILE A 60 6.90 -1.20 5.11
N MET A 61 7.69 -0.73 4.14
CA MET A 61 9.00 -0.12 4.37
C MET A 61 8.87 1.12 5.27
N TYR A 62 7.89 1.99 5.00
CA TYR A 62 7.64 3.14 5.87
C TYR A 62 7.30 2.72 7.31
N LEU A 63 6.41 1.73 7.49
CA LEU A 63 5.98 1.27 8.81
C LEU A 63 7.11 0.61 9.61
N ILE A 64 8.04 -0.07 8.93
CA ILE A 64 9.16 -0.76 9.57
C ILE A 64 10.29 0.23 9.91
N ILE A 65 10.81 0.96 8.90
CA ILE A 65 12.02 1.78 9.02
C ILE A 65 11.78 3.29 8.87
N GLY A 66 10.71 3.70 8.19
CA GLY A 66 10.49 5.11 7.82
C GLY A 66 9.96 6.00 8.92
N ARG A 67 9.43 5.42 9.99
CA ARG A 67 8.97 6.15 11.18
C ARG A 67 9.97 6.06 12.32
N GLU A 68 10.15 7.18 13.01
CA GLU A 68 10.87 7.23 14.27
C GLU A 68 9.99 6.56 15.34
N ARG A 69 10.52 5.50 15.95
CA ARG A 69 9.89 4.86 17.10
C ARG A 69 10.55 5.47 18.31
N ASP A 70 9.78 6.24 19.08
CA ASP A 70 10.19 6.66 20.43
C ASP A 70 10.47 5.42 21.29
#